data_AF-A0A4R5CCG3-F1
#
_entry.id   AF-A0A4R5CCG3-F1
#
_cell.length_a   1.000
_cell.length_b   1.000
_cell.length_c   1.000
_cell.angle_alpha   90.00
_cell.angle_beta   90.00
_cell.angle_gamma   90.00
#
_symmetry.space_group_name_H-M   'P 1'
#
loop_
_entity.id
_entity.type
_entity.pdbx_description
1 polymer ?
#
loop_
_entity_poly.entity_id
_entity_poly.type
_entity_poly.pdbx_seq_one_letter_code
_entity_poly.pdbx_strand_id
1 'polypeptide(L)' 'MWSKDRAGLAKVWAYTTRGEWTTEDGAARKVGQVYALTVALPAIAICAVIEWIAERPSRLAAALLLLWLLSHAPPLSWLI' A
#
# COMPACT_ATOMS: atom_id res chain seq x y z
N MET A 1 17.29 3.96 12.50
CA MET A 1 16.43 3.71 11.32
C MET A 1 15.67 5.00 10.90
N TRP A 2 16.33 6.16 10.92
CA TRP A 2 15.74 7.50 10.66
C TRP A 2 16.50 8.32 9.61
N SER A 3 17.60 7.79 9.04
CA SER A 3 18.47 8.56 8.13
C SER A 3 18.28 8.24 6.65
N LYS A 4 17.33 7.36 6.31
CA LYS A 4 16.99 7.05 4.92
C LYS A 4 15.54 7.46 4.70
N ASP A 5 15.32 8.37 3.76
CA ASP A 5 14.00 8.62 3.20
C ASP A 5 13.33 7.29 2.90
N ARG A 6 12.09 7.13 3.36
CA ARG A 6 11.28 5.99 2.99
C ARG A 6 11.29 5.86 1.47
N ALA A 7 11.45 4.63 0.99
CA ALA A 7 11.26 4.35 -0.43
C ALA A 7 9.79 4.63 -0.75
N GLY A 8 9.49 5.85 -1.19
CA GLY A 8 8.16 6.24 -1.60
C GLY A 8 7.66 5.33 -2.72
N LEU A 9 6.35 5.18 -2.85
CA LEU A 9 5.71 4.36 -3.88
C LEU A 9 6.27 4.65 -5.29
N ALA A 10 6.59 5.92 -5.57
CA ALA A 10 7.24 6.35 -6.80
C ALA A 10 8.63 5.73 -7.03
N LYS A 11 9.44 5.53 -5.99
CA LYS A 11 10.76 4.87 -6.10
C LYS A 11 10.61 3.37 -6.40
N VAL A 12 9.61 2.72 -5.82
CA VAL A 12 9.31 1.29 -6.07
C VAL A 12 8.83 1.10 -7.52
N TRP A 13 7.97 1.99 -8.01
CA TRP A 13 7.54 1.99 -9.40
C TRP A 13 8.69 2.32 -10.37
N ALA A 14 9.52 3.32 -10.05
CA ALA A 14 10.69 3.67 -10.85
C ALA A 14 11.68 2.50 -10.94
N TYR A 15 11.90 1.75 -9.86
CA TYR A 15 12.77 0.58 -9.85
C TYR A 15 12.26 -0.55 -10.76
N THR A 16 10.95 -0.77 -10.78
CA THR A 16 10.33 -1.86 -11.56
C THR A 16 10.14 -1.49 -13.03
N THR A 17 10.10 -0.20 -13.36
CA THR A 17 10.03 0.29 -14.75
C THR A 17 11.39 0.53 -15.38
N ARG A 18 12.37 1.04 -14.62
CA ARG A 18 13.70 1.46 -15.11
C ARG A 18 14.83 0.52 -14.72
N GLY A 19 14.55 -0.52 -13.93
CA GLY A 19 15.59 -1.40 -13.40
C GLY A 19 16.44 -2.04 -14.51
N GLU A 20 17.76 -1.80 -14.45
CA GLU A 20 18.76 -2.31 -15.40
C GLU A 20 18.91 -3.85 -15.40
N TRP A 21 18.25 -4.53 -14.48
CA TRP A 21 18.32 -5.98 -14.29
C TRP A 21 17.52 -6.79 -15.32
N THR A 22 16.78 -6.14 -16.23
CA THR A 22 15.99 -6.79 -17.29
C THR A 22 16.03 -6.01 -18.61
N THR A 23 15.74 -6.67 -19.73
CA THR A 23 15.48 -6.03 -21.03
C THR A 23 14.17 -5.24 -21.05
N GLU A 24 14.10 -4.19 -21.89
CA GLU A 24 12.97 -3.26 -21.94
C GLU A 24 11.60 -3.90 -22.19
N ASP A 25 11.55 -4.89 -23.08
CA ASP A 25 10.33 -5.63 -23.41
C ASP A 25 10.35 -7.08 -22.91
N GLY A 26 11.29 -7.43 -22.03
CA GLY A 26 11.43 -8.79 -21.51
C GLY A 26 10.23 -9.22 -20.68
N ALA A 27 9.80 -10.48 -20.82
CA ALA A 27 8.72 -11.05 -20.01
C ALA A 27 8.96 -10.89 -18.49
N ALA A 28 10.22 -10.98 -18.06
CA ALA A 28 10.63 -10.74 -16.67
C ALA A 28 10.29 -9.34 -16.17
N ARG A 29 10.42 -8.30 -17.01
CA ARG A 29 10.06 -6.92 -16.65
C ARG A 29 8.56 -6.77 -16.45
N LYS A 30 7.76 -7.35 -17.36
CA LYS A 30 6.29 -7.34 -17.24
C LYS A 30 5.83 -8.04 -15.97
N VAL A 31 6.40 -9.19 -15.63
CA VAL A 31 6.10 -9.89 -14.36
C VAL A 31 6.45 -9.02 -13.15
N GLY A 32 7.61 -8.35 -13.18
CA GLY A 32 8.02 -7.41 -12.13
C GLY A 32 7.05 -6.23 -11.97
N GLN A 33 6.57 -5.66 -13.07
CA GLN A 33 5.58 -4.57 -13.06
C GLN A 33 4.21 -5.04 -12.54
N VAL A 34 3.74 -6.21 -12.97
CA VAL A 34 2.49 -6.80 -12.46
C VAL A 34 2.58 -7.03 -10.96
N TYR A 35 3.64 -7.68 -10.49
CA TYR A 35 3.87 -7.90 -9.06
C TYR A 35 3.94 -6.58 -8.29
N ALA A 36 4.59 -5.56 -8.84
CA ALA A 36 4.67 -4.24 -8.23
C ALA A 36 3.27 -3.63 -8.03
N LEU A 37 2.43 -3.69 -9.05
CA LEU A 37 1.09 -3.12 -9.04
C LEU A 37 0.11 -3.92 -8.17
N THR A 38 0.16 -5.24 -8.22
CA THR A 38 -0.84 -6.09 -7.56
C THR A 38 -0.48 -6.45 -6.12
N VAL A 39 0.81 -6.43 -5.76
CA VAL A 39 1.27 -6.89 -4.45
C VAL A 39 2.08 -5.82 -3.73
N ALA A 40 3.20 -5.37 -4.31
CA ALA A 40 4.16 -4.55 -3.58
C ALA A 40 3.62 -3.16 -3.23
N LEU A 41 3.05 -2.43 -4.20
CA LEU A 41 2.50 -1.10 -3.98
C LEU A 41 1.28 -1.12 -3.04
N PRO A 42 0.30 -2.03 -3.21
CA PRO A 42 -0.80 -2.16 -2.25
C PRO A 42 -0.33 -2.45 -0.83
N ALA A 43 0.59 -3.41 -0.66
CA ALA A 43 1.11 -3.76 0.67
C ALA A 43 1.82 -2.58 1.35
N ILE A 44 2.67 -1.85 0.60
CA ILE A 44 3.35 -0.67 1.12
C ILE A 44 2.35 0.43 1.49
N ALA A 45 1.31 0.63 0.67
CA ALA A 45 0.26 1.61 0.95
C ALA A 45 -0.51 1.26 2.24
N ILE A 46 -0.88 0.00 2.43
CA ILE A 46 -1.55 -0.47 3.65
C ILE A 46 -0.66 -0.23 4.88
N CYS A 47 0.62 -0.63 4.82
CA CYS A 47 1.56 -0.39 5.90
C CYS A 47 1.71 1.11 6.23
N ALA A 48 1.78 1.97 5.21
CA ALA A 48 1.85 3.42 5.40
C ALA A 48 0.59 3.98 6.07
N VAL A 49 -0.59 3.47 5.73
CA VAL A 49 -1.86 3.84 6.38
C VAL A 49 -1.88 3.39 7.83
N ILE A 50 -1.51 2.14 8.12
CA ILE A 50 -1.45 1.62 9.49
C ILE A 50 -0.52 2.49 10.33
N GLU A 51 0.65 2.82 9.80
CA GLU A 51 1.60 3.65 10.52
C GLU A 51 1.07 5.07 10.73
N TRP A 52 0.43 5.66 9.73
CA TRP A 52 -0.24 6.95 9.87
C TRP A 52 -1.34 6.91 10.94
N ILE A 53 -2.13 5.84 11.03
CA ILE A 53 -3.13 5.68 12.09
C ILE A 53 -2.46 5.58 13.45
N ALA A 54 -1.39 4.78 13.56
CA ALA A 54 -0.70 4.51 14.83
C ALA A 54 0.12 5.70 15.36
N GLU A 55 0.58 6.60 14.49
CA GLU A 55 1.40 7.76 14.85
C GLU A 55 0.67 8.75 15.79
N ARG A 56 -0.67 8.80 15.75
CA ARG A 56 -1.45 9.66 16.66
C ARG A 56 -2.58 8.88 17.34
N PRO A 57 -2.64 8.87 18.68
CA PRO A 57 -3.69 8.16 19.43
C PRO A 57 -5.12 8.54 19.03
N SER A 58 -5.35 9.80 18.65
CA SER A 58 -6.67 10.26 18.18
C SER A 58 -7.09 9.62 16.85
N ARG A 59 -6.15 9.43 15.91
CA ARG A 59 -6.41 8.75 14.62
C ARG A 59 -6.69 7.27 14.87
N LEU A 60 -5.93 6.64 15.75
CA LEU A 60 -6.13 5.25 16.18
C LEU A 60 -7.52 5.05 16.78
N ALA A 61 -7.92 5.89 17.74
CA ALA A 61 -9.24 5.81 18.37
C ALA A 61 -10.38 5.97 17.36
N ALA A 62 -10.28 6.96 16.45
CA ALA A 62 -11.26 7.15 15.39
C ALA A 62 -11.34 5.94 14.44
N ALA A 63 -10.19 5.39 14.02
CA ALA A 63 -10.15 4.22 13.15
C ALA A 63 -10.79 2.99 13.79
N LEU A 64 -10.49 2.72 15.08
CA LEU A 64 -11.11 1.62 15.82
C LEU A 64 -12.62 1.79 15.95
N LEU A 65 -13.09 3.02 16.24
CA LEU A 65 -14.52 3.31 16.34
C LEU A 65 -15.23 3.06 14.99
N LEU A 66 -14.63 3.51 13.88
CA LEU A 66 -15.19 3.30 12.55
C LEU A 66 -15.25 1.81 12.18
N LEU A 67 -14.20 1.04 12.49
CA LEU A 67 -14.19 -0.41 12.27
C LEU A 67 -15.26 -1.13 13.12
N TRP A 68 -15.44 -0.69 14.37
CA TRP A 68 -16.46 -1.23 15.25
C TRP A 68 -17.88 -0.91 14.76
N LEU A 69 -18.12 0.31 14.27
CA LEU A 69 -19.40 0.67 13.66
C LEU A 69 -19.66 -0.14 12.38
N LEU A 70 -18.65 -0.30 11.53
CA LEU A 70 -18.75 -1.05 10.29
C LEU A 70 -19.06 -2.54 10.53
N SER A 71 -18.57 -3.13 11.62
CA SER A 71 -18.86 -4.53 11.96
C SER A 71 -20.28 -4.74 12.48
N HIS A 72 -20.94 -3.72 13.03
CA HIS A 72 -22.29 -3.82 13.57
C HIS A 72 -23.36 -3.30 12.60
N ALA A 73 -23.01 -2.37 11.72
CA ALA A 73 -23.88 -1.82 10.68
C ALA A 73 -23.15 -1.85 9.33
N PRO A 74 -23.06 -3.02 8.67
CA PRO A 74 -22.53 -3.05 7.31
C PRO A 74 -23.39 -2.12 6.44
N PRO A 75 -22.77 -1.35 5.53
CA PRO A 75 -23.51 -0.43 4.69
C PRO A 75 -24.56 -1.21 3.89
N LEU A 76 -25.78 -0.68 3.78
CA LEU A 76 -26.89 -1.32 3.05
C LEU A 76 -26.48 -1.75 1.62
N SER A 77 -25.49 -1.09 1.02
CA SER A 77 -24.88 -1.44 -0.26
C SER A 77 -24.07 -2.74 -0.29
N TRP A 78 -23.90 -3.45 0.84
CA TRP A 78 -23.32 -4.80 0.90
C TRP A 78 -24.38 -5.91 0.87
N LEU A 79 -25.66 -5.55 1.05
CA LEU A 79 -26.79 -6.50 1.05
C LEU A 79 -27.52 -6.56 -0.31
N ILE A 80 -27.16 -5.70 -1.26
CA ILE A 80 -27.71 -5.58 -2.62
C ILE A 80 -26.64 -6.05 -3.61
#